data_AF-A0A1S3DV24-F1
#
_entry.id   AF-A0A1S3DV24-F1
#
_cell.length_a   1.000
_cell.length_b   1.000
_cell.length_c   1.000
_cell.angle_alpha   90.00
_cell.angle_beta   90.00
_cell.angle_gamma   90.00
#
_symmetry.space_group_name_H-M   'P 1'
#
loop_
_entity.id
_entity.type
_entity.pdbx_description
1 polymer ?
#
loop_
_entity_poly.entity_id
_entity_poly.type
_entity_poly.pdbx_seq_one_letter_code
_entity_poly.pdbx_strand_id
1 'polypeptide(L)'
;MSKKCDDSDFEGLFYYFFLIFCFQGRPKGVTPKYSLKPLVPRLSELLGVEVKIADNCIGEEVEKLVAQIPEGGVLLLENVRLHKEEEKNDPEFAKKLASLADLYVNDAFGATHHAHASTEGVTKYLKPSVAGFLM
;
A
#
# COMPACT_ATOMS: atom_id res chain seq x y z
N MET A 1 -7.30 -9.79 26.43
CA MET A 1 -7.79 -8.43 26.73
C MET A 1 -7.90 -7.68 25.41
N SER A 2 -9.09 -7.64 24.82
CA SER A 2 -9.36 -6.86 23.59
C SER A 2 -9.55 -5.41 24.03
N LYS A 3 -8.59 -4.54 23.72
CA LYS A 3 -8.82 -3.10 23.80
C LYS A 3 -9.81 -2.76 22.69
N LYS A 4 -10.94 -2.17 23.06
CA LYS A 4 -11.82 -1.46 22.13
C LYS A 4 -10.99 -0.33 21.51
N CYS A 5 -10.94 -0.27 20.18
CA CYS A 5 -10.57 0.97 19.49
C CYS A 5 -11.78 1.90 19.62
N ASP A 6 -11.61 3.00 20.36
CA ASP A 6 -12.58 4.08 20.39
C ASP A 6 -12.18 5.11 19.31
N ASP A 7 -13.15 5.83 18.74
CA ASP A 7 -12.96 6.75 17.61
C ASP A 7 -11.90 7.85 17.88
N SER A 8 -11.55 8.11 19.15
CA SER A 8 -10.45 8.99 19.56
C SER A 8 -9.05 8.46 19.26
N ASP A 9 -8.89 7.17 18.96
CA ASP A 9 -7.60 6.58 18.57
C ASP A 9 -7.13 7.10 17.18
N PHE A 10 -8.06 7.62 16.37
CA PHE A 10 -7.75 8.22 15.07
C PHE A 10 -7.28 9.68 15.15
N GLU A 11 -7.53 10.39 16.26
CA GLU A 11 -7.12 11.79 16.42
C GLU A 11 -5.61 11.96 16.68
N GLY A 12 -4.92 10.89 17.09
CA GLY A 12 -3.45 10.83 17.20
C GLY A 12 -2.73 10.19 16.02
N LEU A 13 -3.47 9.76 14.99
CA LEU A 13 -2.98 9.06 13.80
C LEU A 13 -2.76 10.01 12.62
N PHE A 14 -2.26 11.23 12.87
CA PHE A 14 -1.79 12.14 11.80
C PHE A 14 -0.53 11.64 11.06
N TYR A 15 -0.07 10.42 11.35
CA TYR A 15 1.03 9.72 10.69
C TYR A 15 0.55 8.91 9.48
N TYR A 16 -0.20 9.52 8.56
CA TYR A 16 -0.61 8.79 7.36
C TYR A 16 0.52 8.75 6.32
N PHE A 17 1.33 7.70 6.42
CA PHE A 17 2.11 7.18 5.31
C PHE A 17 1.15 6.41 4.38
N PHE A 18 0.77 7.02 3.26
CA PHE A 18 -0.10 6.39 2.27
C PHE A 18 0.72 5.50 1.36
N LEU A 19 0.45 4.20 1.42
CA LEU A 19 1.06 3.17 0.60
C LEU A 19 0.02 2.68 -0.41
N ILE A 20 0.07 3.24 -1.62
CA ILE A 20 -0.95 3.02 -2.64
C ILE A 20 -0.58 1.80 -3.47
N PHE A 21 -1.40 0.76 -3.40
CA PHE A 21 -1.31 -0.40 -4.28
C PHE A 21 -2.17 -0.19 -5.52
N CYS A 22 -1.55 0.14 -6.65
CA CYS A 22 -2.27 0.30 -7.91
C CYS A 22 -1.99 -0.86 -8.87
N PHE A 23 -3.07 -1.47 -9.37
CA PHE A 23 -2.98 -2.46 -10.43
C PHE A 23 -3.02 -1.78 -11.78
N GLN A 24 -1.89 -1.68 -12.47
CA GLN A 24 -1.90 -1.35 -13.89
C GLN A 24 -1.86 -2.65 -14.70
N GLY A 25 -3.02 -3.07 -15.21
CA GLY A 25 -3.15 -4.23 -16.11
C GLY A 25 -2.81 -5.58 -15.48
N ARG A 26 -2.42 -6.54 -16.35
CA ARG A 26 -1.98 -7.90 -16.01
C ARG A 26 -0.60 -8.16 -16.63
N PRO A 27 0.48 -7.76 -15.97
CA PRO A 27 1.84 -7.95 -16.49
C PRO A 27 2.18 -9.44 -16.61
N LYS A 28 2.74 -9.87 -17.75
CA LYS A 28 3.37 -11.20 -17.91
C LYS A 28 4.88 -11.18 -17.60
N GLY A 29 5.34 -10.14 -16.92
CA GLY A 29 6.75 -9.86 -16.60
C GLY A 29 6.98 -8.36 -16.34
N VAL A 30 8.17 -8.02 -15.83
CA VAL A 30 8.56 -6.63 -15.55
C VAL A 30 8.70 -5.87 -16.87
N THR A 31 7.72 -5.02 -17.16
CA THR A 31 7.73 -4.18 -18.37
C THR A 31 7.46 -2.73 -17.96
N PRO A 32 8.21 -1.75 -18.51
CA PRO A 32 8.06 -0.33 -18.17
C PRO A 32 6.64 0.22 -18.37
N LYS A 33 5.85 -0.42 -19.24
CA LYS A 33 4.45 -0.07 -19.52
C LYS A 33 3.52 -0.16 -18.30
N TYR A 34 3.84 -1.02 -17.34
CA TYR A 34 3.00 -1.24 -16.14
C TYR A 34 3.59 -0.58 -14.89
N SER A 35 4.60 0.28 -15.05
CA SER A 35 5.14 1.09 -13.95
C SER A 35 4.17 2.22 -13.61
N LEU A 36 4.06 2.49 -12.31
CA LEU A 36 3.21 3.55 -11.76
C LEU A 36 3.89 4.92 -11.76
N LYS A 37 5.16 5.01 -12.19
CA LYS A 37 5.91 6.27 -12.32
C LYS A 37 5.13 7.39 -13.03
N PRO A 38 4.40 7.13 -14.13
CA PRO A 38 3.62 8.18 -14.80
C PRO A 38 2.46 8.75 -13.97
N LEU A 39 2.02 8.06 -12.91
CA LEU A 39 0.92 8.53 -12.05
C LEU A 39 1.38 9.58 -11.04
N VAL A 40 2.67 9.60 -10.70
CA VAL A 40 3.25 10.46 -9.66
C VAL A 40 2.90 11.95 -9.87
N PRO A 41 3.11 12.55 -11.06
CA PRO A 41 2.81 13.96 -11.25
C PRO A 41 1.33 14.30 -11.01
N ARG A 42 0.42 13.42 -11.45
CA ARG A 42 -1.02 13.63 -11.31
C ARG A 42 -1.49 13.44 -9.87
N LEU A 43 -0.94 12.46 -9.15
CA LEU A 43 -1.24 12.25 -7.73
C LEU A 43 -0.73 13.41 -6.88
N SER A 44 0.49 13.88 -7.12
CA SER A 44 1.05 15.04 -6.41
C SER A 44 0.21 16.30 -6.62
N GLU A 45 -0.27 16.53 -7.84
CA GLU A 45 -1.16 17.66 -8.14
C GLU A 45 -2.51 17.57 -7.40
N LEU A 46 -3.14 16.39 -7.40
CA LEU A 46 -4.44 16.18 -6.76
C LEU A 46 -4.39 16.23 -5.23
N LEU A 47 -3.30 15.74 -4.64
CA LEU A 47 -3.11 15.70 -3.19
C LEU A 47 -2.49 16.99 -2.64
N GLY A 48 -1.88 17.82 -3.50
CA GLY A 48 -1.18 19.04 -3.08
C GLY A 48 0.10 18.78 -2.26
N VAL A 49 0.62 17.55 -2.29
CA VAL A 49 1.83 17.11 -1.58
C VAL A 49 2.77 16.41 -2.55
N GLU A 50 4.06 16.41 -2.25
CA GLU A 50 5.04 15.66 -3.05
C GLU A 50 4.86 14.15 -2.83
N VAL A 51 4.47 13.44 -3.90
CA VAL A 51 4.42 11.97 -3.91
C VAL A 51 5.78 11.45 -4.35
N LYS A 52 6.44 10.69 -3.47
CA LYS A 52 7.64 9.91 -3.82
C LYS A 52 7.21 8.57 -4.40
N ILE A 53 8.04 7.97 -5.26
CA ILE A 53 7.82 6.62 -5.76
C ILE A 53 9.02 5.73 -5.46
N ALA A 54 8.76 4.52 -4.98
CA ALA A 54 9.78 3.48 -4.84
C ALA A 54 9.90 2.68 -6.14
N ASP A 55 11.10 2.24 -6.48
CA ASP A 55 11.34 1.38 -7.66
C ASP A 55 10.81 -0.05 -7.49
N ASN A 56 10.36 -0.41 -6.28
CA ASN A 56 9.83 -1.71 -5.93
C ASN A 56 8.74 -1.58 -4.84
N CYS A 57 8.03 -2.65 -4.53
CA CYS A 57 7.04 -2.70 -3.44
C CYS A 57 7.56 -3.41 -2.18
N ILE A 58 8.69 -4.10 -2.25
CA ILE A 58 9.36 -4.75 -1.12
C ILE A 58 10.89 -4.62 -1.24
N GLY A 59 11.59 -4.80 -0.12
CA GLY A 59 13.06 -4.84 -0.04
C GLY A 59 13.64 -3.71 0.80
N GLU A 60 14.93 -3.83 1.12
CA GLU A 60 15.63 -2.91 2.04
C GLU A 60 15.57 -1.45 1.60
N GLU A 61 15.65 -1.19 0.29
CA GLU A 61 15.56 0.18 -0.24
C GLU A 61 14.16 0.78 -0.03
N VAL A 62 13.11 -0.03 -0.10
CA VAL A 62 11.74 0.42 0.18
C VAL A 62 11.60 0.73 1.66
N GLU A 63 12.10 -0.14 2.55
CA GLU A 63 12.07 0.06 4.00
C GLU A 63 12.80 1.36 4.41
N LYS A 64 13.96 1.64 3.81
CA LYS A 64 14.69 2.89 4.00
C LYS A 64 13.89 4.10 3.52
N LEU A 65 13.23 4.01 2.37
CA LEU A 65 12.39 5.09 1.86
C LEU A 65 11.19 5.35 2.76
N VAL A 66 10.53 4.30 3.26
CA VAL A 66 9.44 4.41 4.24
C VAL A 66 9.91 5.15 5.49
N ALA A 67 11.06 4.76 6.03
CA ALA A 67 11.63 5.37 7.24
C ALA A 67 12.07 6.84 7.07
N GLN A 68 12.27 7.31 5.84
CA GLN A 68 12.72 8.67 5.53
C GLN A 68 11.59 9.63 5.17
N ILE A 69 10.35 9.14 5.10
CA ILE A 69 9.23 10.00 4.71
C ILE A 69 8.77 10.86 5.87
N PRO A 70 8.65 12.18 5.65
CA PRO A 70 8.15 13.08 6.68
C PRO A 70 6.67 12.79 6.96
N GLU A 71 6.22 13.22 8.13
CA GLU A 71 4.81 13.20 8.50
C GLU A 71 3.97 13.94 7.44
N GLY A 72 2.87 13.31 7.00
CA GLY A 72 2.03 13.80 5.90
C GLY A 72 2.59 13.59 4.49
N GLY A 73 3.74 12.92 4.35
CA GLY A 73 4.29 12.54 3.05
C GLY A 73 3.65 11.28 2.46
N VAL A 74 3.74 11.13 1.14
CA VAL A 74 3.11 10.03 0.40
C VAL A 74 4.16 9.22 -0.35
N LEU A 75 4.13 7.88 -0.19
CA LEU A 75 4.94 6.95 -0.98
C LEU A 75 4.06 6.09 -1.86
N LEU A 76 4.22 6.25 -3.16
CA LEU A 76 3.73 5.28 -4.11
C LEU A 76 4.72 4.11 -4.17
N LEU A 77 4.26 2.90 -3.86
CA LEU A 77 5.04 1.71 -4.20
C LEU A 77 4.86 1.36 -5.67
N GLU A 78 5.84 0.67 -6.24
CA GLU A 78 5.70 0.15 -7.60
C GLU A 78 4.60 -0.93 -7.68
N ASN A 79 4.12 -1.19 -8.90
CA ASN A 79 3.03 -2.11 -9.16
C ASN A 79 3.24 -3.52 -8.53
N VAL A 80 2.40 -3.87 -7.55
CA VAL A 80 2.48 -5.15 -6.82
C VAL A 80 2.33 -6.39 -7.70
N ARG A 81 1.64 -6.29 -8.85
CA ARG A 81 1.52 -7.42 -9.80
C ARG A 81 2.81 -7.71 -10.57
N LEU A 82 3.87 -6.90 -10.39
CA LEU A 82 5.20 -7.28 -10.86
C LEU A 82 5.75 -8.49 -10.10
N HIS A 83 5.25 -8.74 -8.89
CA HIS A 83 5.53 -9.93 -8.09
C HIS A 83 4.41 -10.96 -8.31
N LYS A 84 4.78 -12.17 -8.73
CA LYS A 84 3.81 -13.26 -8.97
C LYS A 84 3.18 -13.76 -7.67
N GLU A 85 3.87 -13.49 -6.57
CA GLU A 85 3.50 -13.75 -5.19
C GLU A 85 2.21 -13.01 -4.81
N GLU A 86 1.94 -11.85 -5.41
CA GLU A 86 0.72 -11.05 -5.20
C GLU A 86 -0.55 -11.82 -5.59
N GLU A 87 -0.60 -12.33 -6.83
CA GLU A 87 -1.76 -13.08 -7.34
C GLU A 87 -1.94 -14.44 -6.64
N LYS A 88 -0.87 -14.98 -6.06
CA LYS A 88 -0.90 -16.23 -5.29
C LYS A 88 -1.30 -16.06 -3.83
N ASN A 89 -1.46 -14.81 -3.37
CA ASN A 89 -1.69 -14.49 -1.97
C ASN A 89 -0.61 -15.12 -1.06
N ASP A 90 0.66 -14.97 -1.46
CA ASP A 90 1.76 -15.56 -0.74
C ASP A 90 1.90 -14.96 0.67
N PRO A 91 1.91 -15.78 1.75
CA PRO A 91 1.95 -15.28 3.11
C PRO A 91 3.23 -14.50 3.46
N GLU A 92 4.38 -14.86 2.89
CA GLU A 92 5.65 -14.18 3.16
C GLU A 92 5.70 -12.84 2.44
N PHE A 93 5.16 -12.76 1.22
CA PHE A 93 5.00 -11.50 0.51
C PHE A 93 4.04 -10.55 1.23
N ALA A 94 2.87 -11.05 1.67
CA ALA A 94 1.93 -10.27 2.47
C ALA A 94 2.55 -9.76 3.77
N LYS A 95 3.40 -10.57 4.43
CA LYS A 95 4.11 -10.17 5.65
C LYS A 95 5.13 -9.05 5.40
N LYS A 96 5.85 -9.10 4.27
CA LYS A 96 6.79 -8.04 3.87
C LYS A 96 6.08 -6.73 3.52
N LEU A 97 4.90 -6.82 2.90
CA LEU A 97 4.07 -5.63 2.67
C LEU A 97 3.56 -5.06 4.00
N ALA A 98 3.11 -5.94 4.89
CA ALA A 98 2.62 -5.54 6.20
C ALA A 98 3.70 -4.94 7.11
N SER A 99 4.97 -5.32 6.98
CA SER A 99 6.04 -4.72 7.80
C SER A 99 6.33 -3.25 7.46
N LEU A 100 5.77 -2.72 6.36
CA LEU A 100 5.95 -1.33 5.94
C LEU A 100 4.91 -0.38 6.56
N ALA A 101 3.91 -0.89 7.28
CA ALA A 101 2.80 -0.09 7.79
C ALA A 101 2.33 -0.60 9.16
N ASP A 102 1.63 0.26 9.90
CA ASP A 102 1.01 -0.10 11.18
C ASP A 102 -0.48 -0.47 11.04
N LEU A 103 -1.14 0.08 10.03
CA LEU A 103 -2.57 -0.10 9.76
C LEU A 103 -2.84 -0.35 8.28
N TYR A 104 -3.99 -0.95 7.99
CA TYR A 104 -4.41 -1.23 6.62
C TYR A 104 -5.73 -0.56 6.30
N VAL A 105 -5.77 0.17 5.19
CA VAL A 105 -7.00 0.74 4.62
C VAL A 105 -7.19 0.14 3.23
N ASN A 106 -8.32 -0.51 2.99
CA ASN A 106 -8.69 -0.96 1.66
C ASN A 106 -9.68 0.02 1.02
N ASP A 107 -9.23 0.75 0.01
CA ASP A 107 -10.04 1.67 -0.78
C ASP A 107 -10.15 1.22 -2.24
N ALA A 108 -9.92 -0.07 -2.51
CA ALA A 108 -9.83 -0.64 -3.85
C ALA A 108 -10.96 -1.66 -4.13
N PHE A 109 -12.23 -1.21 -4.14
CA PHE A 109 -13.40 -2.07 -4.37
C PHE A 109 -13.26 -2.97 -5.61
N GLY A 110 -12.72 -2.43 -6.71
CA GLY A 110 -12.49 -3.18 -7.95
C GLY A 110 -11.54 -4.39 -7.81
N ALA A 111 -10.77 -4.50 -6.73
CA ALA A 111 -9.84 -5.60 -6.49
C ALA A 111 -10.27 -6.56 -5.37
N THR A 112 -11.32 -6.25 -4.60
CA THR A 112 -11.72 -7.03 -3.41
C THR A 112 -12.24 -8.43 -3.72
N HIS A 113 -12.76 -8.64 -4.92
CA HIS A 113 -13.23 -9.96 -5.37
C HIS A 113 -12.09 -10.95 -5.64
N HIS A 114 -10.83 -10.52 -5.56
CA HIS A 114 -9.66 -11.36 -5.67
C HIS A 114 -8.93 -11.46 -4.32
N ALA A 115 -8.69 -12.69 -3.88
CA ALA A 115 -7.87 -12.96 -2.70
C ALA A 115 -6.39 -12.85 -3.09
N HIS A 116 -5.84 -11.64 -3.06
CA HIS A 116 -4.43 -11.36 -3.30
C HIS A 116 -3.72 -10.97 -2.01
N ALA A 117 -2.39 -10.93 -2.04
CA ALA A 117 -1.61 -10.59 -0.86
C ALA A 117 -1.90 -9.16 -0.37
N SER A 118 -1.97 -8.16 -1.27
CA SER A 118 -2.28 -6.76 -0.90
C SER A 118 -3.73 -6.48 -0.49
N THR A 119 -4.68 -7.38 -0.79
CA THR A 119 -6.12 -7.20 -0.50
C THR A 119 -6.61 -8.06 0.65
N GLU A 120 -6.16 -9.30 0.75
CA GLU A 120 -6.55 -10.27 1.77
C GLU A 120 -5.38 -10.61 2.69
N GLY A 121 -4.21 -10.94 2.12
CA GLY A 121 -3.08 -11.46 2.90
C GLY A 121 -2.57 -10.49 3.96
N VAL A 122 -2.42 -9.21 3.63
CA VAL A 122 -1.95 -8.16 4.54
C VAL A 122 -2.84 -7.98 5.77
N THR A 123 -4.15 -8.24 5.65
CA THR A 123 -5.13 -8.08 6.74
C THR A 123 -4.90 -9.05 7.91
N LYS A 124 -4.16 -10.14 7.66
CA LYS A 124 -3.77 -11.11 8.69
C LYS A 124 -2.70 -10.57 9.63
N TYR A 125 -1.90 -9.61 9.15
CA TYR A 125 -0.74 -9.06 9.85
C TYR A 125 -0.99 -7.64 10.35
N LEU A 126 -1.76 -6.83 9.61
CA LEU A 126 -2.06 -5.44 9.96
C LEU A 126 -3.37 -5.31 10.74
N LYS A 127 -3.31 -4.64 11.89
CA LYS A 127 -4.47 -4.32 12.72
C LYS A 127 -4.34 -2.89 13.26
N PRO A 128 -5.32 -2.00 13.03
CA PRO A 128 -6.63 -2.26 12.41
C PRO A 128 -6.56 -2.42 10.88
N SER A 129 -7.51 -3.21 10.35
CA SER A 129 -7.78 -3.32 8.91
C SER A 129 -9.18 -2.75 8.65
N VAL A 130 -9.28 -1.67 7.89
CA VAL A 130 -10.52 -0.90 7.69
C VAL A 130 -10.82 -0.68 6.20
N ALA A 131 -12.08 -0.37 5.91
CA ALA A 131 -12.53 0.04 4.59
C ALA A 131 -12.34 1.56 4.41
N GLY A 132 -11.87 1.99 3.25
CA GLY A 132 -11.85 3.39 2.84
C GLY A 132 -13.23 3.88 2.38
N PHE A 133 -13.33 5.15 1.97
CA PHE A 133 -14.60 5.76 1.59
C PHE A 133 -15.15 5.28 0.24
N LEU A 134 -14.29 4.82 -0.67
CA LEU A 134 -14.67 4.30 -1.98
C LEU A 134 -15.14 2.84 -1.92
N MET A 135 -14.80 2.12 -0.84
CA MET A 135 -15.11 0.70 -0.64
C MET A 135 -16.61 0.41 -0.56
#